data_AF-A0A7K4G0X5-F1
#
_entry.id   AF-A0A7K4G0X5-F1
#
_cell.length_a   1.000
_cell.length_b   1.000
_cell.length_c   1.000
_cell.angle_alpha   90.00
_cell.angle_beta   90.00
_cell.angle_gamma   90.00
#
_symmetry.space_group_name_H-M   'P 1'
#
loop_
_entity.id
_entity.type
_entity.pdbx_description
1 polymer ?
#
loop_
_entity_poly.entity_id
_entity_poly.type
_entity_poly.pdbx_seq_one_letter_code
_entity_poly.pdbx_strand_id
1 'polypeptide(L)'
;MYRNISLIILAIILTTSIFTVSLNPAYSDIIDTDGDGLSDGDEITLGTDPNNPDTDGDGLSDGDEITLGTDPNNPDTDGDELSDGDEITLGTDPNNYDTDGDELSDLADNCPTISNSDQTDTDLDGIGDVCDATPNGDSDNDGIDDLADNCPDIPNTDQTDTDLDGIGDACDTPNDIIALDADKDSFMRSGAKNTNEGDNTILMVQKAGNKRTLVSFDLSDYEDQQVSSATLKLYVTYNGGNWGKHNDRMIEVHKLLSDWTEGNGANFIPRNLDADDEPTKNKGTGSGVTWACSTDSNISNKKTDCNPKWKGGNFDGAISDSEIIKSDTLNQWIELDVTGDVNSFLSGNADNFGWLVKKSNEHNSGRIAFASSENTNLDNHPQLVLEFGAIPE
;
A
#
# COMPACT_ATOMS: atom_id res chain seq x y z
N MET A 1 13.41 -8.78 -98.76
CA MET A 1 13.87 -9.09 -100.12
C MET A 1 15.08 -10.03 -100.00
N TYR A 2 14.90 -11.33 -100.29
CA TYR A 2 15.91 -12.40 -100.53
C TYR A 2 17.05 -12.63 -99.49
N ARG A 3 17.62 -13.82 -99.26
CA ARG A 3 17.33 -15.27 -99.39
C ARG A 3 18.64 -15.98 -98.98
N ASN A 4 18.58 -17.29 -98.68
CA ASN A 4 19.65 -18.31 -98.81
C ASN A 4 20.57 -18.64 -97.62
N ILE A 5 20.14 -19.65 -96.85
CA ILE A 5 20.71 -21.02 -96.77
C ILE A 5 22.10 -21.23 -97.42
N SER A 6 23.06 -21.77 -96.66
CA SER A 6 23.85 -22.93 -97.14
C SER A 6 24.44 -23.76 -95.99
N LEU A 7 23.92 -24.98 -95.87
CA LEU A 7 24.42 -26.11 -95.11
C LEU A 7 25.66 -26.68 -95.83
N ILE A 8 26.78 -26.93 -95.14
CA ILE A 8 27.74 -27.98 -95.52
C ILE A 8 28.20 -28.70 -94.25
N ILE A 9 27.85 -29.98 -94.18
CA ILE A 9 28.27 -31.00 -93.21
C ILE A 9 29.66 -31.51 -93.64
N LEU A 10 30.64 -31.63 -92.73
CA LEU A 10 31.64 -32.70 -92.85
C LEU A 10 32.37 -33.04 -91.53
N ALA A 11 32.30 -34.34 -91.21
CA ALA A 11 33.21 -35.19 -90.43
C ALA A 11 33.35 -35.00 -88.91
N ILE A 12 32.63 -35.90 -88.21
CA ILE A 12 32.95 -36.41 -86.87
C ILE A 12 34.18 -37.32 -86.96
N ILE A 13 35.20 -37.09 -86.12
CA ILE A 13 36.08 -38.14 -85.61
C ILE A 13 36.26 -37.92 -84.10
N LEU A 14 35.93 -38.96 -83.33
CA LEU A 14 36.00 -39.07 -81.87
C LEU A 14 37.36 -38.68 -81.30
N THR A 15 37.36 -37.88 -80.24
CA THR A 15 38.28 -38.08 -79.11
C THR A 15 37.50 -37.91 -77.80
N THR A 16 37.74 -38.84 -76.87
CA THR A 16 37.19 -38.87 -75.52
C THR A 16 37.61 -37.61 -74.76
N SER A 17 36.68 -36.67 -74.59
CA SER A 17 36.86 -35.58 -73.62
C SER A 17 36.56 -36.13 -72.24
N ILE A 18 37.63 -36.41 -71.48
CA ILE A 18 37.56 -36.46 -70.03
C ILE A 18 37.15 -35.04 -69.62
N PHE A 19 35.92 -34.90 -69.13
CA PHE A 19 35.47 -33.69 -68.47
C PHE A 19 36.23 -33.63 -67.13
N THR A 20 37.45 -33.10 -67.13
CA THR A 20 38.04 -32.61 -65.88
C THR A 20 37.26 -31.34 -65.55
N VAL A 21 36.30 -31.46 -64.62
CA VAL A 21 35.84 -30.30 -63.87
C VAL A 21 37.07 -29.79 -63.14
N SER A 22 37.71 -28.77 -63.71
CA SER A 22 38.63 -27.93 -62.95
C SER A 22 37.75 -27.17 -61.97
N LEU A 23 37.63 -27.68 -60.75
CA LEU A 23 37.08 -26.90 -59.65
C LEU A 23 37.97 -25.67 -59.52
N ASN A 24 37.35 -24.51 -59.73
CA ASN A 24 37.99 -23.22 -59.53
C ASN A 24 38.34 -23.12 -58.03
N PRO A 25 39.59 -22.83 -57.64
CA PRO A 25 39.97 -22.73 -56.22
C PRO A 25 39.23 -21.63 -55.45
N ALA A 26 38.51 -20.73 -56.13
CA ALA A 26 37.68 -19.70 -55.51
C ALA A 26 36.23 -20.13 -55.16
N TYR A 27 35.92 -21.43 -55.16
CA TYR A 27 34.61 -21.96 -54.73
C TYR A 27 34.65 -22.59 -53.34
N SER A 28 35.85 -22.78 -52.76
CA SER A 28 36.04 -23.31 -51.40
C SER A 28 35.86 -22.22 -50.34
N ASP A 29 36.18 -20.96 -50.66
CA ASP A 29 36.20 -19.82 -49.72
C ASP A 29 34.80 -19.24 -49.41
N ILE A 30 33.71 -19.95 -49.74
CA ILE A 30 32.32 -19.53 -49.49
C ILE A 30 31.41 -20.68 -49.07
N ILE A 31 31.94 -21.89 -48.98
CA ILE A 31 31.19 -23.04 -48.48
C ILE A 31 31.35 -22.98 -46.96
N ASP A 32 30.23 -23.10 -46.27
CA ASP A 32 30.09 -23.12 -44.82
C ASP A 32 29.18 -24.32 -44.57
N THR A 33 29.78 -25.45 -44.20
CA THR A 33 29.14 -26.77 -44.26
C THR A 33 28.24 -27.05 -43.06
N ASP A 34 28.59 -26.56 -41.88
CA ASP A 34 27.77 -26.66 -40.65
C ASP A 34 26.96 -25.39 -40.34
N GLY A 35 27.24 -24.28 -41.01
CA GLY A 35 26.40 -23.07 -40.99
C GLY A 35 26.68 -22.14 -39.82
N ASP A 36 27.89 -22.17 -39.28
CA ASP A 36 28.30 -21.44 -38.08
C ASP A 36 28.78 -20.01 -38.37
N GLY A 37 28.96 -19.67 -39.65
CA GLY A 37 29.40 -18.37 -40.11
C GLY A 37 30.88 -18.28 -40.50
N LEU A 38 31.67 -19.34 -40.31
CA LEU A 38 32.98 -19.53 -40.92
C LEU A 38 32.87 -20.33 -42.22
N SER A 39 33.81 -20.12 -43.13
CA SER A 39 33.89 -20.94 -44.33
C SER A 39 34.76 -22.18 -44.07
N ASP A 40 34.46 -23.31 -44.73
CA ASP A 40 35.26 -24.54 -44.70
C ASP A 40 36.77 -24.27 -44.90
N GLY A 41 37.11 -23.24 -45.70
CA GLY A 41 38.49 -22.83 -45.95
C GLY A 41 39.14 -22.06 -44.79
N ASP A 42 38.37 -21.22 -44.11
CA ASP A 42 38.81 -20.48 -42.92
C ASP A 42 38.96 -21.44 -41.73
N GLU A 43 38.02 -22.37 -41.57
CA GLU A 43 38.05 -23.40 -40.52
C GLU A 43 39.30 -24.28 -40.63
N ILE A 44 39.62 -24.78 -41.84
CA ILE A 44 40.88 -25.52 -42.09
C ILE A 44 42.12 -24.69 -41.71
N THR A 45 42.05 -23.36 -41.85
CA THR A 45 43.17 -22.45 -41.52
C THR A 45 43.29 -22.21 -40.02
N LEU A 46 42.16 -22.11 -39.32
CA LEU A 46 42.06 -21.93 -37.87
C LEU A 46 42.30 -23.23 -37.10
N GLY A 47 42.11 -24.39 -37.76
CA GLY A 47 42.30 -25.71 -37.15
C GLY A 47 41.01 -26.36 -36.65
N THR A 48 39.85 -25.73 -36.93
CA THR A 48 38.52 -26.20 -36.57
C THR A 48 37.98 -27.25 -37.55
N ASP A 49 36.85 -27.90 -37.22
CA ASP A 49 36.24 -28.96 -38.05
C ASP A 49 35.06 -28.42 -38.90
N PRO A 50 35.17 -28.40 -40.25
CA PRO A 50 34.11 -27.95 -41.18
C PRO A 50 32.77 -28.67 -41.12
N ASN A 51 32.52 -29.56 -40.16
CA ASN A 51 31.25 -30.24 -39.98
C ASN A 51 30.77 -30.16 -38.52
N ASN A 52 31.46 -29.41 -37.69
CA ASN A 52 31.17 -29.24 -36.29
C ASN A 52 31.23 -27.74 -35.96
N PRO A 53 30.07 -27.07 -35.77
CA PRO A 53 30.02 -25.62 -35.65
C PRO A 53 30.61 -25.07 -34.34
N ASP A 54 31.09 -25.94 -33.44
CA ASP A 54 31.61 -25.64 -32.11
C ASP A 54 32.71 -26.69 -31.81
N THR A 55 33.95 -26.34 -32.14
CA THR A 55 35.06 -27.28 -32.24
C THR A 55 35.53 -27.80 -30.89
N ASP A 56 35.60 -26.96 -29.86
CA ASP A 56 36.05 -27.34 -28.52
C ASP A 56 34.90 -27.68 -27.55
N GLY A 57 33.65 -27.39 -27.93
CA GLY A 57 32.44 -27.87 -27.28
C GLY A 57 32.05 -27.05 -26.06
N ASP A 58 32.39 -25.76 -26.03
CA ASP A 58 32.17 -24.85 -24.90
C ASP A 58 30.80 -24.15 -24.96
N GLY A 59 30.11 -24.24 -26.11
CA GLY A 59 28.78 -23.67 -26.32
C GLY A 59 28.74 -22.40 -27.16
N LEU A 60 29.89 -21.86 -27.56
CA LEU A 60 30.02 -20.86 -28.62
C LEU A 60 30.35 -21.55 -29.95
N SER A 61 29.91 -20.96 -31.06
CA SER A 61 30.30 -21.47 -32.37
C SER A 61 31.64 -20.89 -32.80
N ASP A 62 32.41 -21.63 -33.61
CA ASP A 62 33.75 -21.18 -34.04
C ASP A 62 33.68 -19.78 -34.69
N GLY A 63 32.62 -19.49 -35.46
CA GLY A 63 32.36 -18.17 -36.03
C GLY A 63 32.01 -17.05 -35.04
N ASP A 64 31.32 -17.39 -33.95
CA ASP A 64 30.98 -16.44 -32.88
C ASP A 64 32.23 -16.12 -32.05
N GLU A 65 33.06 -17.11 -31.76
CA GLU A 65 34.33 -16.97 -31.05
C GLU A 65 35.30 -16.06 -31.80
N ILE A 66 35.46 -16.25 -33.11
CA ILE A 66 36.28 -15.35 -33.94
C ILE A 66 35.76 -13.90 -33.90
N THR A 67 34.45 -13.72 -33.73
CA THR A 67 33.83 -12.39 -33.60
C THR A 67 34.06 -11.77 -32.22
N LEU A 68 34.02 -12.58 -31.16
CA LEU A 68 34.27 -12.19 -29.78
C LEU A 68 35.76 -12.02 -29.47
N GLY A 69 36.64 -12.61 -30.28
CA GLY A 69 38.08 -12.57 -30.13
C GLY A 69 38.68 -13.71 -29.31
N THR A 70 37.89 -14.73 -29.00
CA THR A 70 38.30 -15.96 -28.30
C THR A 70 38.93 -16.98 -29.25
N ASP A 71 39.45 -18.10 -28.73
CA ASP A 71 40.13 -19.15 -29.51
C ASP A 71 39.24 -20.39 -29.72
N PRO A 72 38.76 -20.67 -30.95
CA PRO A 72 37.86 -21.81 -31.28
C PRO A 72 38.35 -23.23 -31.00
N ASN A 73 39.51 -23.37 -30.38
CA ASN A 73 40.09 -24.66 -30.01
C ASN A 73 40.43 -24.72 -28.51
N ASN A 74 40.07 -23.70 -27.76
CA ASN A 74 40.36 -23.55 -26.36
C ASN A 74 39.10 -23.04 -25.62
N PRO A 75 38.41 -23.92 -24.88
CA PRO A 75 37.09 -23.64 -24.33
C PRO A 75 37.09 -22.67 -23.12
N ASP A 76 38.21 -21.97 -22.87
CA ASP A 76 38.48 -21.09 -21.72
C ASP A 76 39.68 -20.21 -22.11
N THR A 77 39.39 -19.09 -22.79
CA THR A 77 40.37 -18.25 -23.49
C THR A 77 41.31 -17.52 -22.54
N ASP A 78 40.82 -17.05 -21.40
CA ASP A 78 41.60 -16.29 -20.43
C ASP A 78 42.18 -17.12 -19.27
N GLY A 79 41.70 -18.36 -19.10
CA GLY A 79 42.20 -19.35 -18.16
C GLY A 79 41.70 -19.17 -16.74
N ASP A 80 40.50 -18.64 -16.54
CA ASP A 80 39.87 -18.43 -15.23
C ASP A 80 39.05 -19.63 -14.71
N GLU A 81 38.95 -20.69 -15.51
CA GLU A 81 38.18 -21.93 -15.30
C GLU A 81 36.66 -21.83 -15.56
N LEU A 82 36.14 -20.69 -16.02
CA LEU A 82 34.87 -20.60 -16.75
C LEU A 82 35.11 -20.82 -18.25
N SER A 83 34.09 -21.32 -18.95
CA SER A 83 34.17 -21.43 -20.40
C SER A 83 33.71 -20.14 -21.07
N ASP A 84 34.24 -19.85 -22.26
CA ASP A 84 33.89 -18.62 -22.97
C ASP A 84 32.36 -18.54 -23.18
N GLY A 85 31.71 -19.68 -23.45
CA GLY A 85 30.26 -19.81 -23.51
C GLY A 85 29.51 -19.57 -22.18
N ASP A 86 30.04 -20.04 -21.05
CA ASP A 86 29.44 -19.80 -19.73
C ASP A 86 29.56 -18.32 -19.35
N GLU A 87 30.67 -17.68 -19.67
CA GLU A 87 30.92 -16.26 -19.38
C GLU A 87 29.95 -15.34 -20.11
N ILE A 88 29.67 -15.62 -21.38
CA ILE A 88 28.62 -14.90 -22.13
C ILE A 88 27.25 -15.04 -21.47
N THR A 89 26.98 -16.18 -20.84
CA THR A 89 25.72 -16.43 -20.12
C THR A 89 25.66 -15.69 -18.79
N LEU A 90 26.78 -15.60 -18.08
CA LEU A 90 26.93 -14.88 -16.81
C LEU A 90 27.09 -13.36 -17.00
N GLY A 91 27.43 -12.91 -18.22
CA GLY A 91 27.65 -11.51 -18.55
C GLY A 91 29.07 -11.01 -18.27
N THR A 92 30.02 -11.93 -18.09
CA THR A 92 31.45 -11.66 -17.93
C THR A 92 32.16 -11.57 -19.30
N ASP A 93 33.42 -11.14 -19.31
CA ASP A 93 34.22 -10.95 -20.54
C ASP A 93 35.21 -12.12 -20.72
N PRO A 94 35.03 -13.00 -21.74
CA PRO A 94 35.84 -14.21 -21.94
C PRO A 94 37.30 -13.98 -22.33
N ASN A 95 37.72 -12.73 -22.36
CA ASN A 95 39.12 -12.34 -22.58
C ASN A 95 39.74 -11.71 -21.33
N ASN A 96 39.05 -11.73 -20.19
CA ASN A 96 39.42 -11.04 -18.98
C ASN A 96 39.09 -11.83 -17.71
N TYR A 97 40.12 -12.50 -17.21
CA TYR A 97 40.15 -13.31 -15.97
C TYR A 97 39.44 -12.72 -14.73
N ASP A 98 39.26 -11.40 -14.67
CA ASP A 98 38.61 -10.64 -13.58
C ASP A 98 37.85 -9.48 -14.24
N THR A 99 36.57 -9.74 -14.56
CA THR A 99 35.73 -8.86 -15.38
C THR A 99 35.55 -7.49 -14.74
N ASP A 100 35.35 -7.42 -13.43
CA ASP A 100 35.06 -6.18 -12.74
C ASP A 100 36.27 -5.51 -12.06
N GLY A 101 37.37 -6.24 -11.92
CA GLY A 101 38.67 -5.75 -11.46
C GLY A 101 38.81 -5.67 -9.95
N ASP A 102 38.14 -6.53 -9.18
CA ASP A 102 38.16 -6.52 -7.71
C ASP A 102 39.18 -7.46 -7.03
N GLU A 103 40.06 -8.06 -7.84
CA GLU A 103 41.12 -8.99 -7.45
C GLU A 103 40.67 -10.46 -7.25
N LEU A 104 39.43 -10.81 -7.63
CA LEU A 104 38.93 -12.18 -7.71
C LEU A 104 38.71 -12.60 -9.18
N SER A 105 38.81 -13.90 -9.46
CA SER A 105 38.46 -14.39 -10.81
C SER A 105 36.96 -14.51 -10.95
N ASP A 106 36.44 -14.48 -12.17
CA ASP A 106 34.98 -14.53 -12.40
C ASP A 106 34.37 -15.83 -11.83
N LEU A 107 35.09 -16.96 -11.90
CA LEU A 107 34.64 -18.20 -11.24
C LEU A 107 34.53 -18.10 -9.70
N ALA A 108 35.39 -17.31 -9.07
CA ALA A 108 35.53 -17.24 -7.62
C ALA A 108 34.74 -16.09 -6.99
N ASP A 109 34.13 -15.25 -7.81
CA ASP A 109 33.39 -14.05 -7.44
C ASP A 109 31.87 -14.35 -7.38
N ASN A 110 31.24 -14.04 -6.24
CA ASN A 110 29.78 -14.15 -6.09
C ASN A 110 29.00 -12.97 -6.70
N CYS A 111 29.69 -11.97 -7.25
CA CYS A 111 29.16 -10.91 -8.08
C CYS A 111 30.12 -10.54 -9.25
N PRO A 112 30.36 -11.42 -10.23
CA PRO A 112 31.44 -11.29 -11.24
C PRO A 112 31.43 -10.04 -12.14
N THR A 113 30.41 -9.20 -12.03
CA THR A 113 30.24 -7.97 -12.84
C THR A 113 30.14 -6.70 -11.98
N ILE A 114 30.21 -6.83 -10.65
CA ILE A 114 30.07 -5.74 -9.68
C ILE A 114 31.07 -5.93 -8.53
N SER A 115 32.15 -5.16 -8.57
CA SER A 115 33.26 -5.30 -7.63
C SER A 115 32.84 -5.33 -6.16
N ASN A 116 33.17 -6.42 -5.49
CA ASN A 116 32.90 -6.70 -4.09
C ASN A 116 33.96 -7.63 -3.49
N SER A 117 35.21 -7.17 -3.47
CA SER A 117 36.37 -7.90 -2.88
C SER A 117 36.19 -8.46 -1.45
N ASP A 118 35.16 -8.06 -0.70
CA ASP A 118 34.82 -8.63 0.60
C ASP A 118 33.91 -9.87 0.54
N GLN A 119 33.32 -10.14 -0.62
CA GLN A 119 32.46 -11.29 -0.95
C GLN A 119 31.37 -11.49 0.09
N THR A 120 30.78 -10.37 0.52
CA THR A 120 29.68 -10.41 1.49
C THR A 120 28.47 -11.10 0.85
N ASP A 121 27.97 -12.12 1.52
CA ASP A 121 26.81 -12.95 1.16
C ASP A 121 26.12 -13.28 2.48
N THR A 122 25.08 -12.52 2.79
CA THR A 122 24.45 -12.49 4.11
C THR A 122 23.53 -13.69 4.34
N ASP A 123 22.83 -14.16 3.31
CA ASP A 123 21.88 -15.26 3.37
C ASP A 123 22.46 -16.62 2.90
N LEU A 124 23.66 -16.61 2.32
CA LEU A 124 24.45 -17.76 1.89
C LEU A 124 23.85 -18.52 0.70
N ASP A 125 23.20 -17.80 -0.22
CA ASP A 125 22.63 -18.38 -1.44
C ASP A 125 23.67 -18.51 -2.58
N GLY A 126 24.84 -17.87 -2.43
CA GLY A 126 25.93 -17.86 -3.39
C GLY A 126 25.96 -16.64 -4.31
N ILE A 127 25.04 -15.70 -4.16
CA ILE A 127 25.01 -14.39 -4.82
C ILE A 127 25.45 -13.34 -3.77
N GLY A 128 26.36 -12.45 -4.14
CA GLY A 128 26.83 -11.44 -3.18
C GLY A 128 25.79 -10.34 -2.93
N ASP A 129 25.81 -9.77 -1.71
CA ASP A 129 24.86 -8.74 -1.26
C ASP A 129 24.73 -7.54 -2.23
N VAL A 130 25.78 -7.23 -2.99
CA VAL A 130 25.79 -6.09 -3.92
C VAL A 130 25.08 -6.36 -5.24
N CYS A 131 24.91 -7.64 -5.60
CA CYS A 131 24.26 -8.08 -6.83
C CYS A 131 23.02 -8.96 -6.59
N ASP A 132 22.71 -9.27 -5.34
CA ASP A 132 21.50 -9.97 -4.94
C ASP A 132 20.29 -9.01 -4.81
N ALA A 133 19.14 -9.46 -5.30
CA ALA A 133 17.86 -8.77 -5.12
C ALA A 133 17.26 -9.01 -3.72
N THR A 134 17.64 -10.10 -3.06
CA THR A 134 17.12 -10.56 -1.77
C THR A 134 18.27 -10.85 -0.77
N PRO A 135 19.16 -9.87 -0.50
CA PRO A 135 20.40 -10.08 0.27
C PRO A 135 20.21 -10.60 1.71
N ASN A 136 18.99 -10.61 2.24
CA ASN A 136 18.66 -11.15 3.54
C ASN A 136 17.83 -12.45 3.48
N GLY A 137 17.70 -13.03 2.28
CA GLY A 137 16.86 -14.17 1.98
C GLY A 137 15.49 -13.77 1.43
N ASP A 138 14.83 -14.76 0.85
CA ASP A 138 13.43 -14.75 0.43
C ASP A 138 12.80 -16.08 0.85
N SER A 139 12.30 -16.08 2.09
CA SER A 139 11.87 -17.29 2.80
C SER A 139 10.67 -17.96 2.15
N ASP A 140 9.84 -17.21 1.42
CA ASP A 140 8.63 -17.71 0.77
C ASP A 140 8.66 -17.73 -0.77
N ASN A 141 9.75 -17.24 -1.37
CA ASN A 141 10.05 -17.20 -2.80
C ASN A 141 9.09 -16.32 -3.62
N ASP A 142 8.69 -15.17 -3.07
CA ASP A 142 7.85 -14.21 -3.76
C ASP A 142 8.65 -13.08 -4.47
N GLY A 143 9.96 -13.01 -4.21
CA GLY A 143 10.88 -12.04 -4.79
C GLY A 143 11.04 -10.75 -4.00
N ILE A 144 10.55 -10.71 -2.76
CA ILE A 144 10.78 -9.63 -1.80
C ILE A 144 11.77 -10.11 -0.73
N ASP A 145 12.74 -9.24 -0.39
CA ASP A 145 13.73 -9.51 0.65
C ASP A 145 13.06 -9.64 2.03
N ASP A 146 13.45 -10.64 2.82
CA ASP A 146 12.87 -10.96 4.15
C ASP A 146 12.83 -9.74 5.11
N LEU A 147 13.73 -8.75 4.98
CA LEU A 147 13.69 -7.53 5.81
C LEU A 147 12.70 -6.49 5.31
N ALA A 148 12.35 -6.54 4.02
CA ALA A 148 11.39 -5.66 3.38
C ALA A 148 9.98 -6.27 3.30
N ASP A 149 9.88 -7.60 3.42
CA ASP A 149 8.64 -8.35 3.34
C ASP A 149 7.81 -8.21 4.62
N ASN A 150 6.58 -7.69 4.50
CA ASN A 150 5.62 -7.62 5.60
C ASN A 150 4.91 -8.96 5.89
N CYS A 151 5.20 -10.00 5.11
CA CYS A 151 4.80 -11.40 5.32
C CYS A 151 5.88 -12.43 4.94
N PRO A 152 7.07 -12.46 5.59
CA PRO A 152 8.23 -13.27 5.16
C PRO A 152 8.02 -14.80 4.98
N ASP A 153 6.91 -15.35 5.44
CA ASP A 153 6.61 -16.79 5.34
C ASP A 153 5.41 -17.10 4.41
N ILE A 154 4.77 -16.09 3.81
CA ILE A 154 3.53 -16.20 3.02
C ILE A 154 3.56 -15.27 1.80
N PRO A 155 3.66 -15.82 0.57
CA PRO A 155 3.92 -15.01 -0.63
C PRO A 155 2.89 -13.91 -0.86
N ASN A 156 3.35 -12.67 -0.93
CA ASN A 156 2.52 -11.48 -1.11
C ASN A 156 3.27 -10.34 -1.84
N THR A 157 3.70 -10.60 -3.07
CA THR A 157 4.41 -9.65 -3.95
C THR A 157 3.85 -8.22 -4.08
N ASP A 158 2.59 -7.97 -3.73
CA ASP A 158 1.99 -6.64 -3.73
C ASP A 158 2.23 -5.85 -2.43
N GLN A 159 2.73 -6.51 -1.38
CA GLN A 159 3.07 -5.98 -0.07
C GLN A 159 1.93 -5.15 0.54
N THR A 160 0.69 -5.56 0.29
CA THR A 160 -0.50 -4.86 0.79
C THR A 160 -0.55 -4.96 2.32
N ASP A 161 -0.70 -3.81 2.97
CA ASP A 161 -0.90 -3.64 4.41
C ASP A 161 -2.02 -2.60 4.57
N THR A 162 -3.25 -3.08 4.77
CA THR A 162 -4.46 -2.25 4.77
C THR A 162 -4.56 -1.39 6.03
N ASP A 163 -4.21 -1.94 7.18
CA ASP A 163 -4.40 -1.27 8.48
C ASP A 163 -3.14 -0.53 8.98
N LEU A 164 -2.03 -0.68 8.25
CA LEU A 164 -0.72 -0.05 8.46
C LEU A 164 -0.06 -0.43 9.79
N ASP A 165 -0.31 -1.65 10.27
CA ASP A 165 0.32 -2.16 11.50
C ASP A 165 1.72 -2.77 11.26
N GLY A 166 2.10 -2.94 9.99
CA GLY A 166 3.39 -3.50 9.54
C GLY A 166 3.36 -5.00 9.26
N ILE A 167 2.21 -5.66 9.39
CA ILE A 167 1.95 -7.06 9.00
C ILE A 167 1.10 -7.02 7.72
N GLY A 168 1.52 -7.71 6.67
CA GLY A 168 0.78 -7.70 5.41
C GLY A 168 -0.54 -8.46 5.46
N ASP A 169 -1.50 -8.04 4.65
CA ASP A 169 -2.85 -8.62 4.57
C ASP A 169 -2.84 -10.15 4.31
N ALA A 170 -1.78 -10.67 3.69
CA ALA A 170 -1.64 -12.09 3.37
C ALA A 170 -1.36 -12.98 4.61
N CYS A 171 -0.70 -12.42 5.62
CA CYS A 171 -0.32 -13.09 6.85
C CYS A 171 -0.94 -12.47 8.10
N ASP A 172 -1.69 -11.38 7.94
CA ASP A 172 -2.53 -10.86 9.00
C ASP A 172 -3.78 -11.73 9.17
N THR A 173 -4.11 -12.01 10.44
CA THR A 173 -5.34 -12.70 10.83
C THR A 173 -6.38 -11.61 11.17
N PRO A 174 -7.67 -11.86 11.49
CA PRO A 174 -8.71 -10.81 11.49
C PRO A 174 -8.62 -9.85 12.70
N ASN A 175 -7.47 -9.21 12.85
CA ASN A 175 -7.09 -8.19 13.78
C ASN A 175 -6.78 -6.88 13.05
N ASP A 176 -7.23 -6.72 11.79
CA ASP A 176 -7.41 -5.43 11.11
C ASP A 176 -8.50 -4.58 11.82
N ILE A 177 -8.50 -4.62 13.15
CA ILE A 177 -9.41 -3.98 14.06
C ILE A 177 -8.71 -2.76 14.62
N ILE A 178 -9.02 -1.59 14.08
CA ILE A 178 -8.51 -0.32 14.58
C ILE A 178 -9.53 0.28 15.56
N ALA A 179 -9.09 0.62 16.78
CA ALA A 179 -9.90 1.37 17.73
C ALA A 179 -9.42 2.83 17.80
N LEU A 180 -10.18 3.73 17.17
CA LEU A 180 -9.89 5.17 17.16
C LEU A 180 -10.58 5.85 18.34
N ASP A 181 -9.87 6.76 19.01
CA ASP A 181 -10.47 7.67 19.98
C ASP A 181 -11.12 8.88 19.26
N ALA A 182 -12.19 9.42 19.84
CA ALA A 182 -12.90 10.55 19.22
C ALA A 182 -12.04 11.82 19.14
N ASP A 183 -11.99 12.42 17.94
CA ASP A 183 -11.36 13.72 17.66
C ASP A 183 -12.14 14.87 18.30
N LYS A 184 -13.49 14.82 18.25
CA LYS A 184 -14.38 15.84 18.84
C LYS A 184 -15.61 15.20 19.46
N ASP A 185 -16.11 15.81 20.53
CA ASP A 185 -17.42 15.46 21.08
C ASP A 185 -18.15 16.67 21.71
N SER A 186 -19.44 16.50 22.01
CA SER A 186 -20.22 17.53 22.70
C SER A 186 -20.40 17.20 24.20
N PHE A 187 -19.65 17.86 25.07
CA PHE A 187 -19.81 17.76 26.51
C PHE A 187 -20.85 18.75 27.08
N MET A 188 -21.53 18.37 28.17
CA MET A 188 -22.67 19.17 28.67
C MET A 188 -22.60 19.38 30.18
N ARG A 189 -22.51 20.64 30.62
CA ARG A 189 -22.54 20.97 32.06
C ARG A 189 -23.85 20.59 32.73
N SER A 190 -23.75 19.84 33.82
CA SER A 190 -24.71 19.68 34.95
C SER A 190 -26.12 20.27 34.74
N GLY A 191 -26.92 19.66 33.86
CA GLY A 191 -28.33 20.06 33.66
C GLY A 191 -28.55 21.40 32.96
N ALA A 192 -27.51 22.22 32.76
CA ALA A 192 -27.62 23.51 32.10
C ALA A 192 -28.06 23.30 30.64
N LYS A 193 -29.08 24.08 30.25
CA LYS A 193 -29.50 24.13 28.86
C LYS A 193 -28.36 24.78 28.10
N ASN A 194 -27.63 23.97 27.33
CA ASN A 194 -26.87 24.39 26.17
C ASN A 194 -25.58 25.15 26.51
N THR A 195 -24.74 24.45 27.26
CA THR A 195 -23.43 24.94 27.69
C THR A 195 -22.43 23.80 27.53
N ASN A 196 -21.53 23.92 26.55
CA ASN A 196 -20.26 23.20 26.47
C ASN A 196 -19.32 23.89 27.49
N GLU A 197 -18.80 23.16 28.47
CA GLU A 197 -17.70 23.62 29.34
C GLU A 197 -16.63 22.51 29.41
N GLY A 198 -15.43 22.81 28.88
CA GLY A 198 -14.38 21.86 28.47
C GLY A 198 -13.53 21.24 29.57
N ASP A 199 -14.14 20.95 30.73
CA ASP A 199 -13.53 20.09 31.76
C ASP A 199 -14.50 18.95 32.19
N ASN A 200 -15.62 18.74 31.48
CA ASN A 200 -16.58 17.71 31.85
C ASN A 200 -16.25 16.38 31.16
N THR A 201 -15.93 15.37 31.95
CA THR A 201 -15.60 14.01 31.49
C THR A 201 -16.80 13.19 31.00
N ILE A 202 -17.93 13.84 30.68
CA ILE A 202 -19.18 13.15 30.33
C ILE A 202 -19.96 13.81 29.18
N LEU A 203 -20.45 12.96 28.28
CA LEU A 203 -21.47 13.26 27.26
C LEU A 203 -22.86 13.01 27.83
N MET A 204 -23.88 13.75 27.45
CA MET A 204 -25.19 13.63 28.12
C MET A 204 -26.41 13.78 27.23
N VAL A 205 -27.25 12.74 27.26
CA VAL A 205 -28.61 12.75 26.72
C VAL A 205 -29.61 12.88 27.88
N GLN A 206 -30.44 13.93 27.88
CA GLN A 206 -31.16 14.39 29.09
C GLN A 206 -32.64 14.01 29.20
N LYS A 207 -33.13 14.17 30.44
CA LYS A 207 -34.50 13.90 30.89
C LYS A 207 -35.55 14.32 29.87
N ALA A 208 -35.61 15.58 29.45
CA ALA A 208 -36.58 16.01 28.43
C ALA A 208 -36.00 17.11 27.54
N GLY A 209 -36.48 17.16 26.29
CA GLY A 209 -36.10 18.15 25.28
C GLY A 209 -34.83 17.78 24.52
N ASN A 210 -34.54 18.58 23.50
CA ASN A 210 -33.66 18.27 22.38
C ASN A 210 -32.15 18.30 22.70
N LYS A 211 -31.72 17.77 23.84
CA LYS A 211 -30.28 17.67 24.18
C LYS A 211 -29.73 16.38 23.61
N ARG A 212 -28.69 16.52 22.79
CA ARG A 212 -28.09 15.46 21.97
C ARG A 212 -26.58 15.49 22.18
N THR A 213 -25.95 14.36 21.92
CA THR A 213 -24.49 14.24 21.91
C THR A 213 -24.02 14.22 20.46
N LEU A 214 -22.94 14.93 20.15
CA LEU A 214 -22.19 14.81 18.90
C LEU A 214 -20.85 14.13 19.20
N VAL A 215 -20.36 13.34 18.25
CA VAL A 215 -19.05 12.67 18.31
C VAL A 215 -18.51 12.55 16.89
N SER A 216 -17.23 12.81 16.67
CA SER A 216 -16.54 12.59 15.40
C SER A 216 -15.15 12.01 15.61
N PHE A 217 -14.64 11.33 14.59
CA PHE A 217 -13.33 10.69 14.55
C PHE A 217 -12.60 11.21 13.32
N ASP A 218 -11.28 11.33 13.38
CA ASP A 218 -10.47 11.54 12.17
C ASP A 218 -10.34 10.20 11.45
N LEU A 219 -10.62 10.21 10.16
CA LEU A 219 -10.57 9.03 9.30
C LEU A 219 -9.77 9.31 8.01
N SER A 220 -9.02 10.42 7.97
CA SER A 220 -8.31 10.87 6.77
C SER A 220 -7.20 9.90 6.32
N ASP A 221 -6.60 9.16 7.26
CA ASP A 221 -5.57 8.16 6.95
C ASP A 221 -6.13 6.88 6.29
N TYR A 222 -7.46 6.71 6.28
CA TYR A 222 -8.16 5.51 5.77
C TYR A 222 -8.97 5.80 4.49
N GLU A 223 -8.75 6.96 3.86
CA GLU A 223 -9.41 7.29 2.59
C GLU A 223 -9.20 6.19 1.53
N ASP A 224 -10.24 5.93 0.73
CA ASP A 224 -10.30 4.88 -0.29
C ASP A 224 -10.26 3.42 0.22
N GLN A 225 -10.30 3.20 1.54
CA GLN A 225 -10.44 1.85 2.12
C GLN A 225 -11.92 1.42 2.28
N GLN A 226 -12.15 0.12 2.47
CA GLN A 226 -13.46 -0.43 2.78
C GLN A 226 -13.39 -1.26 4.06
N VAL A 227 -14.28 -0.94 5.02
CA VAL A 227 -14.41 -1.70 6.26
C VAL A 227 -15.50 -2.76 6.13
N SER A 228 -15.25 -3.93 6.71
CA SER A 228 -16.23 -5.00 6.88
C SER A 228 -17.23 -4.68 8.00
N SER A 229 -16.76 -4.00 9.06
CA SER A 229 -17.60 -3.48 10.13
C SER A 229 -17.05 -2.15 10.68
N ALA A 230 -17.95 -1.27 11.14
CA ALA A 230 -17.58 -0.11 11.94
C ALA A 230 -18.54 0.07 13.12
N THR A 231 -17.99 0.05 14.33
CA THR A 231 -18.75 0.09 15.58
C THR A 231 -18.42 1.34 16.38
N LEU A 232 -19.40 2.22 16.55
CA LEU A 232 -19.32 3.34 17.48
C LEU A 232 -19.59 2.84 18.90
N LYS A 233 -18.58 2.93 19.78
CA LYS A 233 -18.65 2.52 21.18
C LYS A 233 -18.73 3.72 22.11
N LEU A 234 -19.75 3.74 22.98
CA LEU A 234 -19.89 4.78 24.01
C LEU A 234 -19.99 4.17 25.41
N TYR A 235 -19.08 4.55 26.31
CA TYR A 235 -19.03 3.97 27.65
C TYR A 235 -20.02 4.65 28.60
N VAL A 236 -20.94 3.89 29.20
CA VAL A 236 -22.00 4.43 30.06
C VAL A 236 -21.50 4.73 31.47
N THR A 237 -21.39 6.03 31.82
CA THR A 237 -20.95 6.49 33.15
C THR A 237 -22.10 6.76 34.11
N TYR A 238 -23.32 6.92 33.59
CA TYR A 238 -24.51 7.16 34.43
C TYR A 238 -25.80 6.77 33.72
N ASN A 239 -26.64 5.97 34.39
CA ASN A 239 -27.98 5.62 33.93
C ASN A 239 -29.01 6.05 34.99
N GLY A 240 -29.68 7.19 34.76
CA GLY A 240 -30.34 7.97 35.80
C GLY A 240 -31.65 7.44 36.38
N GLY A 241 -31.82 6.11 36.49
CA GLY A 241 -32.92 5.42 37.16
C GLY A 241 -34.30 5.60 36.54
N ASN A 242 -34.43 6.44 35.51
CA ASN A 242 -35.66 6.69 34.74
C ASN A 242 -35.56 6.22 33.27
N TRP A 243 -34.37 5.82 32.80
CA TRP A 243 -34.31 4.92 31.66
C TRP A 243 -34.72 3.52 32.11
N GLY A 244 -34.14 3.00 33.20
CA GLY A 244 -34.46 1.70 33.77
C GLY A 244 -35.83 1.43 34.39
N LYS A 245 -36.82 2.34 34.32
CA LYS A 245 -38.23 2.00 34.62
C LYS A 245 -39.00 1.57 33.38
N HIS A 246 -38.41 1.77 32.21
CA HIS A 246 -39.01 1.63 30.90
C HIS A 246 -37.98 0.91 30.01
N ASN A 247 -38.07 -0.41 29.91
CA ASN A 247 -37.12 -1.27 29.17
C ASN A 247 -37.33 -1.23 27.65
N ASP A 248 -37.91 -0.15 27.13
CA ASP A 248 -38.35 0.03 25.75
C ASP A 248 -37.80 1.34 25.14
N ARG A 249 -36.83 1.98 25.81
CA ARG A 249 -36.30 3.26 25.38
C ARG A 249 -34.98 3.07 24.66
N MET A 250 -34.92 3.63 23.46
CA MET A 250 -33.77 3.56 22.58
C MET A 250 -33.14 4.93 22.39
N ILE A 251 -31.83 4.89 22.14
CA ILE A 251 -31.14 5.97 21.46
C ILE A 251 -31.00 5.64 19.99
N GLU A 252 -30.89 6.68 19.19
CA GLU A 252 -30.64 6.61 17.76
C GLU A 252 -29.34 7.36 17.47
N VAL A 253 -28.51 6.77 16.61
CA VAL A 253 -27.37 7.43 16.02
C VAL A 253 -27.70 7.84 14.59
N HIS A 254 -27.22 9.01 14.20
CA HIS A 254 -27.42 9.54 12.87
C HIS A 254 -26.17 10.21 12.32
N LYS A 255 -25.82 9.91 11.07
CA LYS A 255 -24.75 10.58 10.31
C LYS A 255 -24.99 12.08 10.16
N LEU A 256 -24.04 12.91 10.56
CA LEU A 256 -24.11 14.35 10.33
C LEU A 256 -23.94 14.67 8.83
N LEU A 257 -24.75 15.60 8.33
CA LEU A 257 -24.74 16.04 6.91
C LEU A 257 -24.10 17.42 6.72
N SER A 258 -23.55 17.99 7.78
CA SER A 258 -22.89 19.28 7.77
C SER A 258 -21.88 19.30 8.90
N ASP A 259 -20.74 19.94 8.64
CA ASP A 259 -19.72 20.19 9.64
C ASP A 259 -20.27 20.86 10.91
N TRP A 260 -19.63 20.56 12.02
CA TRP A 260 -19.91 21.16 13.32
C TRP A 260 -18.59 21.47 14.01
N THR A 261 -18.55 22.64 14.64
CA THR A 261 -17.41 23.01 15.47
C THR A 261 -17.77 22.77 16.92
N GLU A 262 -16.86 22.15 17.64
CA GLU A 262 -16.95 22.06 19.07
C GLU A 262 -16.94 23.46 19.72
N GLY A 263 -17.79 23.67 20.73
CA GLY A 263 -17.89 24.98 21.37
C GLY A 263 -16.77 25.21 22.39
N ASN A 264 -16.04 26.33 22.29
CA ASN A 264 -14.95 26.69 23.22
C ASN A 264 -15.41 26.96 24.66
N GLY A 265 -15.54 25.95 25.52
CA GLY A 265 -15.77 26.15 26.95
C GLY A 265 -14.47 26.41 27.70
N ALA A 266 -14.33 27.49 28.47
CA ALA A 266 -13.22 27.54 29.43
C ALA A 266 -13.49 28.45 30.65
N ASN A 267 -12.79 28.14 31.73
CA ASN A 267 -12.55 28.99 32.89
C ASN A 267 -11.05 29.36 32.99
N PHE A 268 -10.77 30.65 33.20
CA PHE A 268 -9.51 31.29 33.64
C PHE A 268 -8.61 31.95 32.58
N ILE A 269 -8.24 33.23 32.81
CA ILE A 269 -7.16 33.99 32.14
C ILE A 269 -6.35 34.72 33.25
N PRO A 270 -5.02 34.54 33.37
CA PRO A 270 -4.16 35.40 34.18
C PRO A 270 -4.03 36.80 33.58
N ARG A 271 -3.98 37.83 34.41
CA ARG A 271 -3.77 39.22 33.96
C ARG A 271 -2.33 39.40 33.42
N ASN A 272 -2.21 39.85 32.17
CA ASN A 272 -1.05 40.47 31.48
C ASN A 272 -0.38 39.67 30.35
N LEU A 273 -1.10 39.32 29.28
CA LEU A 273 -0.49 38.93 28.00
C LEU A 273 -1.09 39.74 26.84
N ASP A 274 -0.23 40.06 25.87
CA ASP A 274 -0.42 40.96 24.73
C ASP A 274 -1.42 40.40 23.69
N ALA A 275 -2.01 41.27 22.87
CA ALA A 275 -3.16 40.98 22.01
C ALA A 275 -2.83 40.18 20.73
N ASP A 276 -1.55 39.92 20.45
CA ASP A 276 -1.11 39.33 19.18
C ASP A 276 -0.48 37.93 19.31
N ASP A 277 -0.38 37.34 20.51
CA ASP A 277 0.13 35.99 20.75
C ASP A 277 -0.93 35.08 21.42
N GLU A 278 -1.28 33.99 20.73
CA GLU A 278 -1.96 32.74 21.19
C GLU A 278 -3.52 32.61 21.15
N PRO A 279 -4.03 31.44 20.71
CA PRO A 279 -5.46 31.13 20.60
C PRO A 279 -5.95 30.29 21.80
N THR A 280 -6.26 30.87 22.96
CA THR A 280 -6.99 30.08 23.99
C THR A 280 -7.96 30.88 24.89
N LYS A 281 -9.17 30.29 25.02
CA LYS A 281 -10.01 30.14 26.23
C LYS A 281 -10.98 31.25 26.69
N ASN A 282 -12.28 30.88 26.64
CA ASN A 282 -13.37 31.05 27.63
C ASN A 282 -14.70 31.50 26.97
N LYS A 283 -15.56 30.59 26.47
CA LYS A 283 -16.86 30.99 25.89
C LYS A 283 -18.03 30.02 26.18
N GLY A 284 -19.01 30.49 26.97
CA GLY A 284 -20.34 29.87 27.02
C GLY A 284 -21.43 30.80 27.59
N THR A 285 -22.62 30.81 26.96
CA THR A 285 -23.93 30.41 27.55
C THR A 285 -25.14 30.78 26.66
N GLY A 286 -25.72 29.84 25.90
CA GLY A 286 -26.92 30.09 25.05
C GLY A 286 -27.51 28.84 24.35
N SER A 287 -28.79 28.86 23.96
CA SER A 287 -29.64 27.65 23.88
C SER A 287 -29.71 26.74 22.62
N GLY A 288 -29.14 25.52 22.60
CA GLY A 288 -29.75 24.27 22.07
C GLY A 288 -28.84 23.37 21.23
N VAL A 289 -28.17 22.34 21.79
CA VAL A 289 -27.07 21.52 21.17
C VAL A 289 -25.92 22.41 20.68
N THR A 290 -24.67 21.96 20.76
CA THR A 290 -23.48 22.81 20.67
C THR A 290 -23.41 23.63 19.38
N TRP A 291 -23.20 24.92 19.58
CA TRP A 291 -23.09 25.95 18.56
C TRP A 291 -21.86 25.76 17.66
N ALA A 292 -22.05 25.83 16.34
CA ALA A 292 -21.02 26.30 15.41
C ALA A 292 -21.06 27.84 15.36
N CYS A 293 -20.23 28.52 16.14
CA CYS A 293 -20.02 29.96 15.94
C CYS A 293 -18.69 30.48 16.51
N SER A 294 -17.73 30.73 15.62
CA SER A 294 -16.49 31.45 15.93
C SER A 294 -16.69 32.96 16.17
N THR A 295 -17.82 33.52 15.70
CA THR A 295 -18.09 34.96 15.62
C THR A 295 -18.98 35.56 16.71
N ASP A 296 -19.39 34.79 17.74
CA ASP A 296 -20.18 35.34 18.84
C ASP A 296 -19.30 36.30 19.65
N SER A 297 -19.61 37.59 19.52
CA SER A 297 -18.77 38.69 20.01
C SER A 297 -19.18 39.14 21.40
N ASN A 298 -20.41 38.85 21.82
CA ASN A 298 -20.96 39.29 23.10
C ASN A 298 -21.63 38.14 23.86
N ILE A 299 -20.82 37.15 24.20
CA ILE A 299 -21.25 35.91 24.85
C ILE A 299 -21.89 36.16 26.24
N SER A 300 -21.64 37.32 26.86
CA SER A 300 -22.19 37.70 28.17
C SER A 300 -23.71 37.94 28.16
N ASN A 301 -24.30 38.19 26.99
CA ASN A 301 -25.68 38.61 26.85
C ASN A 301 -26.69 37.43 26.86
N LYS A 302 -26.21 36.17 26.89
CA LYS A 302 -27.01 34.95 26.79
C LYS A 302 -27.89 34.87 25.53
N LYS A 303 -27.51 35.58 24.47
CA LYS A 303 -28.19 35.67 23.18
C LYS A 303 -27.23 35.31 22.07
N THR A 304 -27.69 34.43 21.19
CA THR A 304 -27.05 34.16 19.91
C THR A 304 -26.94 35.44 19.06
N ASP A 305 -25.75 35.99 18.81
CA ASP A 305 -25.54 37.16 17.93
C ASP A 305 -24.94 36.82 16.56
N CYS A 306 -24.53 35.57 16.35
CA CYS A 306 -23.96 35.07 15.11
C CYS A 306 -24.90 35.15 13.90
N ASN A 307 -24.29 35.29 12.72
CA ASN A 307 -24.98 35.21 11.43
C ASN A 307 -24.12 34.46 10.39
N PRO A 308 -24.60 33.34 9.82
CA PRO A 308 -25.87 32.68 10.09
C PRO A 308 -25.86 31.89 11.41
N LYS A 309 -27.03 31.82 12.07
CA LYS A 309 -27.21 30.99 13.27
C LYS A 309 -27.44 29.55 12.84
N TRP A 310 -26.62 28.63 13.34
CA TRP A 310 -27.01 27.23 13.33
C TRP A 310 -28.23 27.07 14.25
N LYS A 311 -29.38 26.70 13.68
CA LYS A 311 -30.67 26.72 14.39
C LYS A 311 -30.91 25.46 15.24
N GLY A 312 -29.87 24.70 15.59
CA GLY A 312 -30.02 23.40 16.24
C GLY A 312 -31.02 22.54 15.47
N GLY A 313 -30.74 22.37 14.17
CA GLY A 313 -31.70 22.13 13.10
C GLY A 313 -32.72 21.01 13.33
N ASN A 314 -33.77 21.02 12.51
CA ASN A 314 -34.54 19.80 12.28
C ASN A 314 -33.58 18.82 11.61
N PHE A 315 -33.10 17.86 12.38
CA PHE A 315 -32.17 16.87 11.90
C PHE A 315 -33.01 15.69 11.43
N ASP A 316 -33.08 15.54 10.11
CA ASP A 316 -33.85 14.51 9.40
C ASP A 316 -32.92 13.49 8.70
N GLY A 317 -31.66 13.39 9.15
CA GLY A 317 -30.75 12.34 8.66
C GLY A 317 -31.33 10.95 8.99
N ALA A 318 -31.04 9.97 8.12
CA ALA A 318 -31.44 8.59 8.35
C ALA A 318 -30.88 8.09 9.70
N ILE A 319 -31.59 7.14 10.32
CA ILE A 319 -31.07 6.43 11.48
C ILE A 319 -30.01 5.47 10.95
N SER A 320 -28.77 5.61 11.41
CA SER A 320 -27.71 4.68 11.06
C SER A 320 -27.87 3.40 11.87
N ASP A 321 -28.08 3.55 13.19
CA ASP A 321 -28.39 2.46 14.09
C ASP A 321 -29.13 2.96 15.35
N SER A 322 -29.60 2.04 16.18
CA SER A 322 -30.29 2.34 17.42
C SER A 322 -30.10 1.24 18.47
N GLU A 323 -29.91 1.64 19.73
CA GLU A 323 -29.72 0.69 20.82
C GLU A 323 -30.71 0.91 21.96
N ILE A 324 -31.23 -0.19 22.51
CA ILE A 324 -32.15 -0.18 23.66
C ILE A 324 -31.37 -0.09 24.96
N ILE A 325 -31.63 0.95 25.74
CA ILE A 325 -30.93 1.13 27.00
C ILE A 325 -31.73 0.56 28.16
N LYS A 326 -31.15 -0.48 28.77
CA LYS A 326 -31.77 -1.24 29.86
C LYS A 326 -31.48 -0.59 31.21
N SER A 327 -32.15 -1.09 32.25
CA SER A 327 -31.99 -0.58 33.61
C SER A 327 -30.62 -0.84 34.24
N ASP A 328 -29.93 -1.85 33.74
CA ASP A 328 -28.64 -2.36 34.20
C ASP A 328 -27.45 -1.92 33.33
N THR A 329 -27.70 -1.13 32.28
CA THR A 329 -26.66 -0.51 31.45
C THR A 329 -25.95 0.61 32.22
N LEU A 330 -25.05 0.27 33.13
CA LEU A 330 -24.15 1.18 33.86
C LEU A 330 -22.77 0.53 33.89
N ASN A 331 -21.71 1.31 33.63
CA ASN A 331 -20.33 0.83 33.51
C ASN A 331 -20.17 -0.23 32.42
N GLN A 332 -20.89 -0.05 31.31
CA GLN A 332 -20.90 -0.94 30.16
C GLN A 332 -20.77 -0.10 28.89
N TRP A 333 -20.24 -0.70 27.83
CA TRP A 333 -20.32 -0.14 26.50
C TRP A 333 -21.72 -0.29 25.94
N ILE A 334 -22.12 0.68 25.14
CA ILE A 334 -23.09 0.48 24.08
C ILE A 334 -22.35 0.50 22.76
N GLU A 335 -22.81 -0.30 21.82
CA GLU A 335 -22.17 -0.52 20.52
C GLU A 335 -23.22 -0.24 19.45
N LEU A 336 -22.87 0.63 18.51
CA LEU A 336 -23.77 1.12 17.47
C LEU A 336 -23.12 0.88 16.10
N ASP A 337 -23.82 0.21 15.21
CA ASP A 337 -23.35 -0.07 13.85
C ASP A 337 -23.39 1.21 12.99
N VAL A 338 -22.22 1.68 12.58
CA VAL A 338 -22.07 2.84 11.69
C VAL A 338 -21.33 2.46 10.40
N THR A 339 -21.27 1.17 10.07
CA THR A 339 -20.53 0.61 8.92
C THR A 339 -20.89 1.31 7.61
N GLY A 340 -22.19 1.48 7.34
CA GLY A 340 -22.66 2.15 6.12
C GLY A 340 -22.26 3.63 6.05
N ASP A 341 -22.18 4.32 7.19
CA ASP A 341 -21.79 5.72 7.25
C ASP A 341 -20.29 5.91 6.99
N VAL A 342 -19.47 5.04 7.59
CA VAL A 342 -18.01 4.99 7.46
C VAL A 342 -17.64 4.62 6.02
N ASN A 343 -18.16 3.52 5.48
CA ASN A 343 -17.89 3.15 4.07
C ASN A 343 -18.32 4.23 3.07
N SER A 344 -19.43 4.93 3.35
CA SER A 344 -19.83 6.09 2.54
C SER A 344 -18.83 7.26 2.62
N PHE A 345 -18.10 7.41 3.73
CA PHE A 345 -17.04 8.40 3.85
C PHE A 345 -15.76 7.95 3.16
N LEU A 346 -15.25 6.75 3.48
CA LEU A 346 -13.98 6.25 2.96
C LEU A 346 -14.01 6.14 1.43
N SER A 347 -15.15 5.82 0.82
CA SER A 347 -15.34 5.81 -0.64
C SER A 347 -15.52 7.20 -1.30
N GLY A 348 -15.32 8.29 -0.56
CA GLY A 348 -15.46 9.68 -1.05
C GLY A 348 -16.89 10.10 -1.39
N ASN A 349 -17.90 9.28 -1.07
CA ASN A 349 -19.30 9.54 -1.41
C ASN A 349 -19.99 10.52 -0.45
N ALA A 350 -19.39 10.81 0.71
CA ALA A 350 -19.88 11.74 1.70
C ALA A 350 -18.74 12.24 2.59
N ASP A 351 -18.86 13.45 3.13
CA ASP A 351 -17.89 13.97 4.11
C ASP A 351 -18.10 13.32 5.50
N ASN A 352 -17.02 13.20 6.27
CA ASN A 352 -17.07 12.80 7.68
C ASN A 352 -17.33 14.03 8.55
N PHE A 353 -18.58 14.20 8.95
CA PHE A 353 -18.97 15.22 9.92
C PHE A 353 -19.26 14.65 11.31
N GLY A 354 -19.07 13.34 11.52
CA GLY A 354 -19.42 12.63 12.75
C GLY A 354 -20.88 12.24 12.89
N TRP A 355 -21.29 11.94 14.12
CA TRP A 355 -22.59 11.37 14.46
C TRP A 355 -23.32 12.15 15.53
N LEU A 356 -24.65 12.15 15.42
CA LEU A 356 -25.58 12.70 16.39
C LEU A 356 -26.30 11.57 17.13
N VAL A 357 -26.15 11.54 18.45
CA VAL A 357 -26.78 10.58 19.35
C VAL A 357 -27.90 11.26 20.13
N LYS A 358 -29.12 10.73 20.02
CA LYS A 358 -30.33 11.29 20.66
C LYS A 358 -31.30 10.20 21.10
N LYS A 359 -32.37 10.55 21.82
CA LYS A 359 -33.46 9.60 22.10
C LYS A 359 -34.39 9.53 20.90
N SER A 360 -34.93 8.36 20.61
CA SER A 360 -36.02 8.24 19.63
C SER A 360 -37.27 9.02 20.06
N ASN A 361 -37.52 9.09 21.38
CA ASN A 361 -38.63 9.84 21.98
C ASN A 361 -38.13 11.00 22.87
N GLU A 362 -37.83 12.13 22.24
CA GLU A 362 -37.33 13.36 22.88
C GLU A 362 -38.27 13.97 23.94
N HIS A 363 -39.58 13.68 23.84
CA HIS A 363 -40.59 14.21 24.76
C HIS A 363 -40.64 13.50 26.12
N ASN A 364 -40.16 12.26 26.19
CA ASN A 364 -40.22 11.43 27.40
C ASN A 364 -39.02 11.65 28.34
N SER A 365 -39.30 11.57 29.65
CA SER A 365 -38.35 11.78 30.77
C SER A 365 -37.30 10.67 30.92
N GLY A 366 -36.05 10.79 30.46
CA GLY A 366 -34.96 9.80 30.70
C GLY A 366 -33.54 10.39 30.55
N ARG A 367 -32.55 9.94 31.33
CA ARG A 367 -31.20 10.51 31.33
C ARG A 367 -30.13 9.42 31.31
N ILE A 368 -29.16 9.56 30.41
CA ILE A 368 -27.88 8.85 30.41
C ILE A 368 -26.72 9.83 30.32
N ALA A 369 -25.58 9.41 30.83
CA ALA A 369 -24.31 9.99 30.45
C ALA A 369 -23.35 8.91 29.96
N PHE A 370 -22.55 9.28 28.97
CA PHE A 370 -21.41 8.52 28.48
C PHE A 370 -20.12 9.19 28.96
N ALA A 371 -19.00 8.50 28.93
CA ALA A 371 -17.69 9.14 29.01
C ALA A 371 -17.46 10.03 27.77
N SER A 372 -16.75 11.14 27.94
CA SER A 372 -16.25 11.97 26.83
C SER A 372 -14.76 11.70 26.57
N SER A 373 -14.24 12.27 25.50
CA SER A 373 -12.82 12.31 25.13
C SER A 373 -11.94 12.96 26.21
N GLU A 374 -12.49 13.82 27.07
CA GLU A 374 -11.76 14.39 28.21
C GLU A 374 -11.78 13.51 29.47
N ASN A 375 -12.33 12.30 29.40
CA ASN A 375 -12.35 11.40 30.54
C ASN A 375 -10.92 11.03 30.97
N THR A 376 -10.66 10.99 32.28
CA THR A 376 -9.32 10.65 32.77
C THR A 376 -8.99 9.16 32.66
N ASN A 377 -10.00 8.30 32.41
CA ASN A 377 -9.79 6.90 32.07
C ASN A 377 -9.82 6.73 30.54
N LEU A 378 -8.64 6.60 29.94
CA LEU A 378 -8.47 6.47 28.49
C LEU A 378 -9.25 5.26 27.94
N ASP A 379 -9.28 4.15 28.68
CA ASP A 379 -10.01 2.93 28.31
C ASP A 379 -11.53 3.12 28.15
N ASN A 380 -12.08 4.26 28.53
CA ASN A 380 -13.52 4.53 28.49
C ASN A 380 -13.90 5.65 27.52
N HIS A 381 -12.98 6.18 26.71
CA HIS A 381 -13.29 7.26 25.75
C HIS A 381 -14.30 6.79 24.70
N PRO A 382 -15.08 7.67 24.06
CA PRO A 382 -15.81 7.30 22.85
C PRO A 382 -14.83 6.72 21.82
N GLN A 383 -15.15 5.52 21.32
CA GLN A 383 -14.30 4.81 20.36
C GLN A 383 -15.05 4.52 19.07
N LEU A 384 -14.34 4.53 17.95
CA LEU A 384 -14.80 3.99 16.68
C LEU A 384 -13.91 2.80 16.36
N VAL A 385 -14.49 1.61 16.41
CA VAL A 385 -13.79 0.36 16.10
C VAL A 385 -14.09 0.01 14.65
N LEU A 386 -13.07 0.06 13.80
CA LEU A 386 -13.12 -0.35 12.41
C LEU A 386 -12.61 -1.79 12.34
N GLU A 387 -13.24 -2.63 11.52
CA GLU A 387 -12.73 -3.95 11.16
C GLU A 387 -12.59 -3.96 9.64
N PHE A 388 -11.36 -3.95 9.16
CA PHE A 388 -11.03 -4.28 7.79
C PHE A 388 -11.02 -5.81 7.69
N GLY A 389 -11.40 -6.33 6.54
CA GLY A 389 -11.53 -7.76 6.40
C GLY A 389 -11.84 -8.09 4.97
N ALA A 390 -11.48 -9.30 4.56
CA ALA A 390 -11.66 -9.78 3.19
C ALA A 390 -13.06 -9.44 2.68
N ILE A 391 -13.14 -8.50 1.74
CA ILE A 391 -14.39 -8.15 1.06
C ILE A 391 -14.89 -9.45 0.42
N PRO A 392 -16.09 -9.95 0.76
CA PRO A 392 -16.60 -11.16 0.14
C PRO A 392 -16.65 -10.97 -1.38
N GLU A 393 -15.97 -11.85 -2.12
CA GLU A 393 -15.97 -11.91 -3.59
C GLU A 393 -17.36 -11.83 -4.23
#